data_AF-A0A9J6FPA8-F1
#
_entry.id   AF-A0A9J6FPA8-F1
#
_cell.length_a   1.000
_cell.length_b   1.000
_cell.length_c   1.000
_cell.angle_alpha   90.00
_cell.angle_beta   90.00
_cell.angle_gamma   90.00
#
_symmetry.space_group_name_H-M   'P 1'
#
loop_
_entity.id
_entity.type
_entity.pdbx_description
1 polymer ?
#
loop_
_entity_poly.entity_id
_entity_poly.type
_entity_poly.pdbx_seq_one_letter_code
_entity_poly.pdbx_strand_id
1 'polypeptide(L)' 'MHNIAQEHPKEYVKSLITSPGYEVLKARRLGESKAFLITFRGKRVPYYVYVNQALLRCYPYRRTRVY' A
#
# COMPACT_ATOMS: atom_id res chain seq x y z
N MET A 1 13.61 -0.29 -6.77
CA MET A 1 12.40 -0.65 -7.56
C MET A 1 11.89 -1.98 -7.00
N HIS A 2 10.66 -2.07 -6.48
CA HIS A 2 10.18 -3.35 -5.91
C HIS A 2 9.25 -4.08 -6.89
N ASN A 3 9.75 -5.22 -7.37
CA ASN A 3 9.03 -6.24 -8.12
C ASN A 3 8.14 -7.02 -7.15
N ILE A 4 6.86 -6.67 -7.10
CA ILE A 4 5.84 -7.62 -6.65
C ILE A 4 5.18 -8.10 -7.94
N ALA A 5 5.27 -9.41 -8.20
CA ALA A 5 4.82 -10.03 -9.44
C ALA A 5 3.36 -9.64 -9.76
N GLN A 6 3.10 -9.48 -11.04
CA GLN A 6 1.94 -8.82 -11.65
C GLN A 6 0.60 -9.52 -11.38
N GLU A 7 0.60 -10.67 -10.70
CA GLU A 7 -0.47 -11.67 -10.75
C GLU A 7 -1.18 -11.93 -9.42
N HIS A 8 -0.93 -11.15 -8.38
CA HIS A 8 -1.59 -11.41 -7.10
C HIS A 8 -2.97 -10.73 -6.97
N PRO A 9 -4.04 -11.49 -6.64
CA PRO A 9 -5.38 -10.95 -6.47
C PRO A 9 -5.42 -9.88 -5.36
N LYS A 10 -6.36 -8.93 -5.45
CA LYS A 10 -6.48 -7.77 -4.55
C LYS A 10 -6.47 -8.14 -3.05
N GLU A 11 -6.98 -9.32 -2.72
CA GLU A 11 -7.02 -9.87 -1.36
C GLU A 11 -5.64 -10.30 -0.84
N TYR A 12 -4.75 -10.80 -1.71
CA TYR A 12 -3.40 -11.21 -1.34
C TYR A 12 -2.56 -10.03 -0.84
N VAL A 13 -2.72 -8.86 -1.49
CA VAL A 13 -2.01 -7.64 -1.11
C VAL A 13 -2.37 -7.20 0.31
N LYS A 14 -3.62 -7.39 0.74
CA LYS A 14 -4.06 -7.04 2.10
C LYS A 14 -3.38 -7.91 3.15
N SER A 15 -3.23 -9.22 2.89
CA SER A 15 -2.58 -10.16 3.81
C SER A 15 -1.07 -9.98 3.90
N LEU A 16 -0.43 -9.40 2.87
CA LEU A 16 1.00 -9.14 2.87
C LEU A 16 1.41 -7.85 3.60
N ILE A 17 0.46 -6.93 3.82
CA ILE A 17 0.74 -5.64 4.43
C ILE A 17 0.50 -5.73 5.94
N THR A 18 1.57 -5.56 6.70
CA THR A 18 1.51 -5.47 8.17
C THR A 18 2.05 -4.12 8.61
N SER A 19 1.34 -3.46 9.52
CA SER A 19 1.81 -2.24 10.15
C SER A 19 1.37 -2.24 11.62
N PRO A 20 2.31 -2.22 12.58
CA PRO A 20 1.96 -2.28 14.00
C PRO A 20 1.13 -1.06 14.39
N GLY A 21 -0.06 -1.30 14.94
CA GLY A 21 -0.99 -0.26 15.40
C GLY A 21 -1.91 0.34 14.32
N TYR A 22 -1.89 -0.19 13.09
CA TYR A 22 -2.77 0.27 12.01
C TYR A 22 -3.57 -0.89 11.41
N GLU A 23 -4.87 -0.67 11.22
CA GLU A 23 -5.74 -1.64 10.53
C GLU A 23 -5.80 -1.30 9.04
N VAL A 24 -5.48 -2.25 8.17
CA VAL A 24 -5.61 -2.09 6.72
C VAL A 24 -7.07 -2.29 6.32
N LEU A 25 -7.72 -1.25 5.81
CA LEU A 25 -9.10 -1.33 5.32
C LEU A 25 -9.14 -1.87 3.89
N LYS A 26 -8.35 -1.25 3.01
CA LYS A 26 -8.29 -1.57 1.57
C LYS A 26 -6.88 -1.39 1.05
N ALA A 27 -6.51 -2.20 0.07
CA ALA A 27 -5.29 -2.03 -0.71
C ALA A 27 -5.64 -2.22 -2.19
N ARG A 28 -5.12 -1.34 -3.05
CA ARG A 28 -5.29 -1.47 -4.51
C ARG A 28 -4.06 -0.95 -5.25
N ARG A 29 -3.75 -1.53 -6.40
CA ARG A 29 -2.71 -1.03 -7.28
C ARG A 29 -3.16 0.28 -7.97
N LEU A 30 -2.25 1.23 -8.16
CA LEU A 30 -2.50 2.45 -8.92
C LEU A 30 -2.24 2.20 -10.42
N GLY A 31 -3.30 1.88 -11.17
CA GLY A 31 -3.22 1.64 -12.61
C GLY A 31 -2.25 0.51 -12.95
N GLU A 32 -1.32 0.78 -13.87
CA GLU A 32 -0.23 -0.12 -14.27
C GLU A 32 1.08 0.12 -13.48
N SER A 33 1.09 1.10 -12.58
CA SER A 33 2.26 1.39 -11.78
C SER A 33 2.56 0.28 -10.76
N LYS A 34 3.83 0.16 -10.37
CA LYS A 34 4.28 -0.67 -9.24
C LYS A 34 3.87 -0.09 -7.87
N ALA A 35 3.15 1.03 -7.85
CA ALA A 35 2.65 1.67 -6.64
C ALA A 35 1.31 1.07 -6.19
N PHE A 36 1.18 0.91 -4.87
CA PHE A 36 -0.07 0.51 -4.23
C PHE A 36 -0.61 1.65 -3.39
N LEU A 37 -1.92 1.89 -3.49
CA LEU A 37 -2.67 2.75 -2.61
C LEU A 37 -3.30 1.90 -1.51
N ILE A 38 -2.91 2.20 -0.28
CA ILE A 38 -3.38 1.50 0.92
C ILE A 38 -4.18 2.47 1.77
N THR A 39 -5.38 2.06 2.17
CA THR A 39 -6.24 2.79 3.09
C THR A 39 -6.11 2.15 4.47
N PHE A 40 -5.58 2.93 5.41
CA PHE A 40 -5.49 2.55 6.83
C PHE A 40 -6.64 3.17 7.62
N ARG A 41 -7.11 2.46 8.65
CA ARG A 41 -7.95 3.03 9.69
C ARG A 41 -7.06 3.73 10.71
N GLY A 42 -7.31 5.01 10.95
CA GLY A 42 -6.57 5.77 11.95
C GLY A 42 -6.55 7.27 11.67
N LYS A 43 -5.97 8.03 12.60
CA LYS A 43 -5.82 9.50 12.47
C LYS A 43 -4.55 9.91 11.72
N ARG A 44 -3.59 8.99 11.56
CA ARG A 44 -2.28 9.26 10.93
C ARG A 44 -1.98 8.20 9.89
N VAL A 45 -1.22 8.59 8.86
CA VAL A 45 -0.67 7.64 7.88
C VAL A 45 0.64 7.09 8.44
N PRO A 46 0.84 5.76 8.46
CA PRO A 46 2.13 5.20 8.87
C PRO A 46 3.23 5.69 7.92
N TYR A 47 4.41 6.00 8.46
CA TYR A 47 5.58 6.35 7.64
C TYR A 47 6.19 5.13 6.94
N TYR A 48 6.03 3.95 7.55
CA TYR A 48 6.57 2.70 7.03
C TYR A 48 5.57 1.55 7.23
N VAL A 49 5.58 0.62 6.28
CA VAL A 49 4.75 -0.59 6.30
C VAL A 49 5.61 -1.78 5.92
N TYR A 50 5.35 -2.93 6.52
CA TYR A 50 5.96 -4.18 6.08
C TYR A 50 5.11 -4.76 4.95
N VAL A 51 5.75 -5.10 3.85
CA VAL A 51 5.14 -5.83 2.73
C VAL A 51 6.00 -7.04 2.46
N ASN A 52 5.47 -8.23 2.72
CA ASN A 52 6.21 -9.49 2.55
C ASN A 52 7.60 -9.45 3.22
N GLN A 53 7.66 -9.03 4.48
CA GLN A 53 8.89 -8.84 5.29
C GLN A 53 9.83 -7.70 4.83
N ALA A 54 9.53 -7.00 3.74
CA ALA A 54 10.27 -5.80 3.33
C ALA A 54 9.67 -4.53 3.97
N LEU A 55 10.49 -3.71 4.61
CA LEU A 55 10.08 -2.40 5.14
C LEU A 55 10.04 -1.37 4.01
N LEU A 56 8.84 -0.87 3.70
CA LEU A 56 8.62 0.11 2.65
C LEU A 56 8.17 1.44 3.25
N ARG A 57 8.73 2.54 2.72
CA ARG A 57 8.31 3.89 3.10
C ARG A 57 7.00 4.24 2.40
N CYS A 58 6.05 4.74 3.18
CA CYS A 58 4.79 5.25 2.68
C CYS A 58 4.89 6.74 2.40
N TYR A 59 4.17 7.17 1.36
CA TYR A 59 3.99 8.57 1.02
C TYR A 59 2.51 8.90 1.03
N PRO A 60 2.09 10.05 1.59
CA PRO A 60 0.72 10.49 1.50
C PRO A 60 0.31 10.60 0.02
N TYR A 61 -0.72 9.84 -0.36
CA TYR A 61 -1.21 9.90 -1.73
C TYR A 61 -1.88 11.26 -1.97
N ARG A 62 -1.31 12.04 -2.89
CA ARG A 62 -1.95 13.24 -3.44
C ARG A 62 -2.46 12.89 -4.82
N ARG A 63 -3.77 13.04 -5.05
CA ARG A 63 -4.35 12.87 -6.38
C ARG A 63 -3.87 14.04 -7.23
N THR A 64 -2.97 13.77 -8.18
CA THR A 64 -2.59 14.76 -9.19
C THR A 64 -3.88 15.09 -9.97
N ARG A 65 -4.37 16.33 -9.87
CA ARG A 65 -5.43 16.80 -10.77
C ARG A 65 -4.81 16.85 -12.15
N VAL A 66 -5.30 16.00 -13.06
CA VAL A 66 -5.03 16.14 -14.48
C VAL A 66 -5.92 17.31 -14.92
N TYR A 67 -5.30 18.40 -15.35
CA TYR A 67 -5.98 19.55 -15.96
C TYR A 67 -6.24 19.26 -17.43
#